data_AF-A0A4R6YPW9-F1
#
_entry.id   AF-A0A4R6YPW9-F1
#
_cell.length_a   1.000
_cell.length_b   1.000
_cell.length_c   1.000
_cell.angle_alpha   90.00
_cell.angle_beta   90.00
_cell.angle_gamma   90.00
#
_symmetry.space_group_name_H-M   'P 1'
#
loop_
_entity.id
_entity.type
_entity.pdbx_description
1 polymer ?
#
loop_
_entity_poly.entity_id
_entity_poly.type
_entity_poly.pdbx_seq_one_letter_code
_entity_poly.pdbx_strand_id
1 'polypeptide(L)'
;MYFEIQRIAGLIKEAATPRPTRFDPRPRLAQELRRILDSIPSESIPETLRAALLSGEAVGDEADHWLPHVRRWLADECARTGV
;
A
#
# COMPACT_ATOMS: atom_id res chain seq x y z
N MET A 1 2.12 13.72 0.64
CA MET A 1 1.26 12.72 -0.02
C MET A 1 2.08 11.72 -0.82
N TYR A 2 2.87 12.16 -1.81
CA TYR A 2 3.83 11.30 -2.55
C TYR A 2 4.64 10.33 -1.66
N PHE A 3 5.32 10.82 -0.63
CA PHE A 3 6.11 9.98 0.28
C PHE A 3 5.29 8.91 1.01
N GLU A 4 4.05 9.20 1.38
CA GLU A 4 3.19 8.21 2.04
C GLU A 4 2.72 7.14 1.05
N ILE A 5 2.43 7.52 -0.20
CA ILE A 5 2.09 6.58 -1.27
C ILE A 5 3.30 5.68 -1.59
N GLN A 6 4.52 6.24 -1.62
CA GLN A 6 5.75 5.43 -1.75
C GLN A 6 5.89 4.42 -0.60
N ARG A 7 5.61 4.82 0.64
CA ARG A 7 5.67 3.92 1.80
C ARG A 7 4.64 2.80 1.68
N ILE A 8 3.40 3.12 1.30
CA ILE A 8 2.35 2.10 1.03
C ILE A 8 2.83 1.14 -0.05
N ALA A 9 3.37 1.63 -1.17
CA ALA A 9 3.90 0.79 -2.23
C ALA A 9 5.04 -0.12 -1.74
N GLY A 10 5.87 0.37 -0.81
CA GLY A 10 6.90 -0.41 -0.12
C GLY A 10 6.32 -1.55 0.73
N LEU A 11 5.28 -1.29 1.53
CA LEU A 11 4.60 -2.29 2.36
C LEU A 11 3.94 -3.38 1.51
N ILE A 12 3.23 -2.99 0.46
CA ILE A 12 2.54 -3.93 -0.45
C ILE A 12 3.58 -4.78 -1.21
N LYS A 13 4.68 -4.16 -1.68
CA LYS A 13 5.79 -4.90 -2.29
C LYS A 13 6.41 -5.90 -1.31
N GLU A 14 6.54 -5.53 -0.04
CA GLU A 14 7.05 -6.42 0.99
C GLU A 14 6.11 -7.62 1.22
N ALA A 15 4.80 -7.38 1.31
CA ALA A 15 3.79 -8.43 1.44
C ALA A 15 3.76 -9.37 0.22
N ALA A 16 3.90 -8.82 -0.98
CA ALA A 16 3.98 -9.55 -2.26
C ALA A 16 5.28 -10.36 -2.43
N THR A 17 6.32 -10.11 -1.62
CA THR A 17 7.60 -10.81 -1.79
C THR A 17 7.55 -12.19 -1.14
N PRO A 18 7.81 -13.29 -1.87
CA PRO A 18 7.86 -14.63 -1.29
C PRO A 18 8.91 -14.72 -0.18
N ARG A 19 8.53 -15.22 0.99
CA ARG A 19 9.43 -15.35 2.15
C ARG A 19 9.45 -16.77 2.74
N PRO A 20 10.59 -17.20 3.30
CA PRO A 20 10.67 -18.44 4.05
C PRO A 20 9.76 -18.37 5.29
N THR A 21 9.06 -19.49 5.55
CA THR A 21 7.92 -19.67 6.49
C THR A 21 8.17 -19.38 7.97
N ARG A 22 9.33 -18.87 8.37
CA ARG A 22 9.63 -18.59 9.79
C ARG A 22 9.08 -17.28 10.32
N PHE A 23 8.70 -16.34 9.46
CA PHE A 23 8.23 -15.03 9.88
C PHE A 23 7.09 -14.54 9.00
N ASP A 24 5.93 -14.31 9.61
CA ASP A 24 4.77 -13.69 8.96
C ASP A 24 4.83 -12.16 9.20
N PRO A 25 5.13 -11.35 8.16
CA PRO A 25 5.21 -9.90 8.31
C PRO A 25 3.83 -9.23 8.33
N ARG A 26 2.74 -9.94 7.98
CA ARG A 26 1.40 -9.34 7.75
C ARG A 26 0.90 -8.52 8.95
N PRO A 27 1.02 -8.95 10.22
CA PRO A 27 0.56 -8.15 11.35
C PRO A 27 1.30 -6.80 11.49
N ARG A 28 2.62 -6.80 11.24
CA ARG A 28 3.43 -5.57 11.26
C ARG A 28 3.05 -4.65 10.10
N LEU A 29 2.93 -5.21 8.89
CA LEU A 29 2.57 -4.46 7.69
C LEU A 29 1.18 -3.83 7.82
N ALA A 30 0.20 -4.55 8.36
CA ALA A 30 -1.13 -4.02 8.62
C ALA A 30 -1.12 -2.87 9.63
N GLN A 31 -0.31 -2.99 10.70
CA GLN A 31 -0.17 -1.90 11.67
C GLN A 31 0.50 -0.66 11.06
N GLU A 32 1.54 -0.83 10.25
CA GLU A 32 2.21 0.27 9.57
C GLU A 32 1.32 0.92 8.51
N LEU A 33 0.60 0.12 7.73
CA LEU A 33 -0.37 0.61 6.76
C LEU A 33 -1.43 1.48 7.44
N ARG A 34 -2.00 1.01 8.55
CA ARG A 34 -2.98 1.79 9.31
C ARG A 34 -2.43 3.15 9.76
N ARG A 35 -1.21 3.19 10.29
CA ARG A 35 -0.56 4.45 10.71
C ARG A 35 -0.36 5.42 9.55
N ILE A 36 -0.05 4.91 8.36
CA ILE A 36 0.11 5.74 7.16
C ILE A 36 -1.26 6.24 6.68
N LEU A 37 -2.29 5.38 6.67
CA LEU A 37 -3.63 5.78 6.24
C LEU A 37 -4.23 6.87 7.12
N ASP A 38 -3.92 6.86 8.43
CA ASP A 38 -4.34 7.93 9.36
C ASP A 38 -3.74 9.32 9.00
N SER A 39 -2.65 9.38 8.22
CA SER A 39 -2.01 10.64 7.79
C SER A 39 -2.39 11.09 6.38
N ILE A 40 -3.19 10.30 5.66
CA ILE A 40 -3.59 10.58 4.27
C ILE A 40 -5.08 10.98 4.24
N PRO A 41 -5.45 12.10 3.59
CA PRO A 41 -6.85 12.44 3.36
C PRO A 41 -7.53 11.34 2.55
N SER A 42 -8.65 10.81 3.03
CA SER A 42 -9.28 9.64 2.42
C SER A 42 -9.60 9.84 0.94
N GLU A 43 -10.04 11.04 0.55
CA GLU A 43 -10.37 11.49 -0.80
C GLU A 43 -9.20 11.41 -1.80
N SER A 44 -7.97 11.36 -1.30
CA SER A 44 -6.78 11.22 -2.15
C SER A 44 -6.47 9.76 -2.53
N ILE A 45 -7.11 8.81 -1.86
CA ILE A 45 -6.95 7.38 -2.13
C ILE A 45 -7.92 6.99 -3.25
N PRO A 46 -7.44 6.36 -4.35
CA PRO A 46 -8.29 5.86 -5.40
C PRO A 46 -9.37 4.94 -4.85
N GLU A 47 -10.61 5.12 -5.31
CA GLU A 47 -11.77 4.35 -4.81
C GLU A 47 -11.54 2.84 -4.95
N THR A 48 -10.91 2.42 -6.05
CA THR A 48 -10.56 1.02 -6.31
C THR A 48 -9.57 0.43 -5.31
N LEU A 49 -8.72 1.26 -4.67
CA LEU A 49 -7.73 0.84 -3.67
C LEU A 49 -8.22 0.99 -2.24
N ARG A 50 -9.15 1.92 -2.00
CA ARG A 50 -9.55 2.35 -0.65
C ARG A 50 -9.99 1.18 0.21
N ALA A 51 -10.88 0.32 -0.31
CA ALA A 51 -11.39 -0.82 0.45
C ALA A 51 -10.27 -1.79 0.85
N ALA A 52 -9.39 -2.15 -0.08
CA ALA A 52 -8.29 -3.08 0.15
C ALA A 52 -7.22 -2.53 1.12
N LEU A 53 -6.97 -1.21 1.09
CA LEU A 53 -6.06 -0.56 2.04
C LEU A 53 -6.66 -0.50 3.45
N LEU A 54 -7.95 -0.18 3.57
CA LEU A 54 -8.62 -0.10 4.87
C LEU A 54 -8.85 -1.47 5.52
N SER A 55 -9.14 -2.50 4.72
CA SER A 55 -9.29 -3.88 5.21
C SER A 55 -7.97 -4.56 5.56
N GLY A 56 -6.84 -4.04 5.02
CA GLY A 56 -5.53 -4.67 5.13
C GLY A 56 -5.26 -5.78 4.10
N GLU A 57 -6.22 -6.05 3.21
CA GLU A 57 -6.11 -7.04 2.14
C GLU A 57 -4.92 -6.76 1.21
N ALA A 58 -4.62 -5.48 0.96
CA ALA A 58 -3.49 -5.06 0.12
C ALA A 58 -2.11 -5.45 0.69
N VAL A 59 -2.01 -5.76 1.99
CA VAL A 59 -0.78 -6.26 2.64
C VAL A 59 -0.96 -7.69 3.17
N GLY A 60 -2.03 -8.36 2.76
CA GLY A 60 -2.36 -9.75 3.08
C GLY A 60 -2.13 -10.67 1.88
N ASP A 61 -3.01 -11.65 1.73
CA ASP A 61 -2.86 -12.73 0.74
C ASP A 61 -3.00 -12.24 -0.71
N GLU A 62 -3.63 -11.08 -0.92
CA GLU A 62 -3.86 -10.46 -2.23
C GLU A 62 -2.82 -9.37 -2.57
N ALA A 63 -1.71 -9.27 -1.82
CA ALA A 63 -0.73 -8.21 -2.02
C ALA A 63 -0.16 -8.18 -3.46
N ASP A 64 0.05 -9.35 -4.07
CA ASP A 64 0.48 -9.47 -5.47
C ASP A 64 -0.55 -8.90 -6.44
N HIS A 65 -1.84 -9.08 -6.17
CA HIS A 65 -2.93 -8.53 -6.97
C HIS A 65 -2.96 -7.00 -6.87
N TRP A 66 -2.74 -6.43 -5.69
CA TRP A 66 -2.85 -4.99 -5.43
C TRP A 66 -1.59 -4.18 -5.79
N LEU A 67 -0.42 -4.82 -5.88
CA LEU A 67 0.86 -4.15 -6.17
C LEU A 67 0.89 -3.33 -7.48
N PRO A 68 0.32 -3.80 -8.62
CA PRO A 68 0.25 -2.99 -9.84
C PRO A 68 -0.61 -1.74 -9.68
N HIS A 69 -1.70 -1.83 -8.91
CA HIS A 69 -2.64 -0.71 -8.70
C HIS A 69 -2.00 0.40 -7.85
N VAL A 70 -1.29 0.05 -6.77
CA VAL A 70 -0.57 1.05 -5.96
C VAL A 70 0.58 1.69 -6.73
N ARG A 71 1.28 0.94 -7.59
CA ARG A 71 2.35 1.48 -8.45
C ARG A 71 1.80 2.47 -9.46
N ARG A 72 0.65 2.19 -10.05
CA ARG A 72 -0.04 3.13 -10.94
C ARG A 72 -0.43 4.40 -10.20
N TRP A 73 -1.06 4.28 -9.03
CA TRP A 73 -1.41 5.44 -8.20
C TRP A 73 -0.18 6.30 -7.86
N LEU A 74 0.95 5.66 -7.50
CA LEU A 74 2.21 6.35 -7.26
C LEU A 74 2.72 7.10 -8.50
N ALA A 75 2.66 6.47 -9.68
CA ALA A 75 3.08 7.10 -10.94
C ALA A 75 2.19 8.28 -11.31
N ASP A 76 0.87 8.16 -11.12
CA ASP A 76 -0.10 9.24 -11.36
C ASP A 76 0.17 10.42 -10.40
N GLU A 77 0.52 10.13 -9.14
CA GLU A 77 0.90 11.15 -8.17
C GLU A 77 2.23 11.85 -8.51
N CYS A 78 3.25 11.11 -8.99
CA CYS A 78 4.49 11.69 -9.51
C CYS A 78 4.18 12.68 -10.64
N ALA A 79 3.41 12.24 -11.63
CA ALA A 79 3.05 13.06 -12.78
C ALA A 79 2.29 14.33 -12.37
N ARG A 80 1.41 14.23 -11.37
CA ARG A 80 0.63 15.36 -10.83
C ARG A 80 1.48 16.36 -10.06
N THR A 81 2.52 15.89 -9.36
CA THR A 81 3.36 16.72 -8.48
C THR A 81 4.66 17.20 -9.13
N GLY A 82 5.02 16.66 -10.29
CA GLY A 82 6.25 17.01 -11.00
C GLY A 82 7.53 16.49 -10.33
N VAL A 83 7.40 15.45 -9.52
CA VAL A 83 8.49 14.79 -8.77
C VAL A 83 8.96 13.53 -9.49
#